data_AF-G4YVB6-F1
#
_entry.id   AF-G4YVB6-F1
#
_cell.length_a   1.000
_cell.length_b   1.000
_cell.length_c   1.000
_cell.angle_alpha   90.00
_cell.angle_beta   90.00
_cell.angle_gamma   90.00
#
_symmetry.space_group_name_H-M   'P 1'
#
loop_
_entity.id
_entity.type
_entity.pdbx_description
1 polymer ?
#
loop_
_entity_poly.entity_id
_entity_poly.type
_entity_poly.pdbx_seq_one_letter_code
_entity_poly.pdbx_strand_id
1 'polypeptide(L)'
;MAVSRITTPFEKVAEDLNHLTAVYIKVADIKTILAMWPSEAEQLVLDQLIADKATLVLSELFFLAARAVPMVKEKLKCLQFKLEFPSRVCELQYVLYLLLTNMFKLQRD
;
A
#
# COMPACT_ATOMS: atom_id res chain seq x y z
N MET A 1 -1.83 11.21 10.39
CA MET A 1 -1.47 9.77 10.28
C MET A 1 -1.68 9.31 8.83
N ALA A 2 -1.14 8.18 8.37
CA ALA A 2 -1.24 7.78 6.95
C ALA A 2 -2.68 7.69 6.43
N VAL A 3 -3.57 7.08 7.21
CA VAL A 3 -5.01 6.99 6.89
C VAL A 3 -5.71 8.35 6.84
N SER A 4 -5.24 9.35 7.58
CA SER A 4 -5.86 10.69 7.59
C SER A 4 -5.58 11.50 6.32
N ARG A 5 -4.67 11.02 5.45
CA ARG A 5 -4.41 11.61 4.13
C ARG A 5 -5.29 11.01 3.03
N ILE A 6 -6.05 9.97 3.34
CA ILE A 6 -6.99 9.35 2.43
C ILE A 6 -8.30 10.14 2.52
N THR A 7 -8.61 10.94 1.51
CA THR A 7 -9.84 11.74 1.44
C THR A 7 -11.03 10.95 0.90
N THR A 8 -10.76 9.83 0.24
CA THR A 8 -11.78 8.91 -0.29
C THR A 8 -12.48 8.17 0.85
N PRO A 9 -13.82 8.00 0.84
CA PRO A 9 -14.54 7.22 1.84
C PRO A 9 -13.97 5.80 1.98
N PHE A 10 -13.83 5.30 3.21
CA PHE A 10 -13.12 4.02 3.45
C PHE A 10 -13.83 2.81 2.85
N GLU A 11 -15.16 2.83 2.71
CA GLU A 11 -15.90 1.80 1.99
C GLU A 11 -15.51 1.76 0.51
N LYS A 12 -15.33 2.93 -0.11
CA LYS A 12 -14.84 3.04 -1.49
C LYS A 12 -13.39 2.62 -1.60
N VAL A 13 -12.56 2.96 -0.60
CA VAL A 13 -11.17 2.49 -0.52
C VAL A 13 -11.11 0.96 -0.44
N ALA A 14 -11.97 0.33 0.36
CA ALA A 14 -12.06 -1.12 0.45
C ALA A 14 -12.45 -1.76 -0.89
N GLU A 15 -13.45 -1.20 -1.58
CA GLU A 15 -13.84 -1.62 -2.93
C GLU A 15 -12.66 -1.51 -3.92
N ASP A 16 -11.98 -0.36 -3.93
CA ASP A 16 -10.87 -0.12 -4.86
C ASP A 16 -9.64 -0.99 -4.51
N LEU A 17 -9.39 -1.26 -3.22
CA LEU A 17 -8.35 -2.21 -2.78
C LEU A 17 -8.69 -3.63 -3.23
N ASN A 18 -9.96 -4.02 -3.18
CA ASN A 18 -10.39 -5.34 -3.62
C ASN A 18 -10.06 -5.58 -5.10
N HIS A 19 -10.12 -4.52 -5.92
CA HIS A 19 -9.81 -4.53 -7.36
C HIS A 19 -8.39 -4.05 -7.71
N LEU A 20 -7.55 -3.73 -6.71
CA LEU A 20 -6.19 -3.16 -6.92
C LEU A 20 -6.19 -1.87 -7.76
N THR A 21 -7.23 -1.05 -7.62
CA THR A 21 -7.44 0.23 -8.32
C THR A 21 -7.25 1.45 -7.42
N ALA A 22 -6.97 1.27 -6.12
CA ALA A 22 -6.74 2.36 -5.16
C ALA A 22 -5.39 3.10 -5.35
N VAL A 23 -5.05 3.45 -6.59
CA VAL A 23 -3.77 4.06 -6.99
C VAL A 23 -3.55 5.49 -6.49
N TYR A 24 -4.58 6.10 -5.92
CA TYR A 24 -4.50 7.41 -5.26
C TYR A 24 -3.84 7.34 -3.88
N ILE A 25 -3.72 6.15 -3.27
CA ILE A 25 -3.00 5.98 -2.00
C ILE A 25 -1.51 6.00 -2.28
N LYS A 26 -0.78 6.91 -1.63
CA LYS A 26 0.66 7.04 -1.82
C LYS A 26 1.41 5.83 -1.29
N VAL A 27 2.50 5.43 -1.95
CA VAL A 27 3.36 4.33 -1.52
C VAL A 27 3.82 4.47 -0.06
N ALA A 28 4.19 5.67 0.37
CA ALA A 28 4.58 5.94 1.75
C ALA A 28 3.44 5.69 2.75
N ASP A 29 2.21 6.01 2.37
CA ASP A 29 1.03 5.77 3.19
C ASP A 29 0.72 4.28 3.27
N ILE A 30 0.83 3.54 2.16
CA ILE A 30 0.69 2.07 2.15
C ILE A 30 1.72 1.42 3.07
N LYS A 31 3.00 1.83 3.00
CA LYS A 31 4.06 1.33 3.89
C LYS A 31 3.73 1.57 5.36
N THR A 32 3.23 2.76 5.68
CA THR A 32 2.84 3.11 7.04
C THR A 32 1.63 2.29 7.50
N ILE A 33 0.61 2.11 6.65
CA ILE A 33 -0.56 1.27 6.94
C ILE A 33 -0.15 -0.18 7.19
N LEU A 34 0.75 -0.73 6.36
CA LEU A 34 1.27 -2.09 6.53
C LEU A 34 2.09 -2.25 7.81
N ALA A 35 2.83 -1.22 8.22
CA ALA A 35 3.59 -1.22 9.47
C ALA A 35 2.69 -1.13 10.72
N MET A 36 1.54 -0.45 10.60
CA MET A 36 0.51 -0.35 11.64
C MET A 36 -0.55 -1.45 11.54
N TRP A 37 -0.31 -2.49 10.73
CA TRP A 37 -1.32 -3.53 10.53
C TRP A 37 -1.68 -4.19 11.86
N PRO A 38 -2.97 -4.32 12.22
CA PRO A 38 -3.34 -4.85 13.52
C PRO A 38 -2.87 -6.30 13.66
N SER A 39 -2.41 -6.66 14.85
CA SER A 39 -2.15 -8.04 15.25
C SER A 39 -3.43 -8.89 15.19
N GLU A 40 -3.29 -10.21 15.21
CA GLU A 40 -4.45 -11.11 15.23
C GLU A 40 -5.38 -10.83 16.42
N ALA A 41 -4.82 -10.54 17.59
CA ALA A 41 -5.58 -10.19 18.78
C ALA A 41 -6.37 -8.88 18.60
N GLU A 42 -5.76 -7.84 18.03
CA GLU A 42 -6.44 -6.57 17.74
C GLU A 42 -7.52 -6.73 16.66
N GLN A 43 -7.30 -7.57 15.64
CA GLN A 43 -8.32 -7.87 14.63
C GLN A 43 -9.53 -8.57 15.24
N LEU A 44 -9.33 -9.53 16.13
CA LEU A 44 -10.42 -10.20 16.84
C LEU A 44 -11.24 -9.21 17.67
N VAL A 45 -10.59 -8.25 18.33
CA VAL A 45 -11.27 -7.19 19.08
C VAL A 45 -12.06 -6.27 18.13
N LEU A 46 -11.46 -5.86 17.00
CA LEU A 46 -12.13 -5.07 15.97
C LEU A 46 -13.33 -5.81 15.35
N ASP A 47 -13.29 -7.13 15.24
CA ASP A 47 -14.39 -7.95 14.73
C ASP A 47 -15.57 -8.04 15.71
N GLN A 48 -15.28 -8.01 17.00
CA GLN A 48 -16.29 -8.01 18.08
C GLN A 48 -16.93 -6.63 18.31
N LEU A 49 -16.31 -5.55 17.82
CA LEU A 49 -16.84 -4.19 17.85
C LEU A 49 -18.02 -4.06 16.88
N ILE A 50 -19.24 -4.31 17.38
CA ILE A 50 -20.43 -4.43 16.55
C ILE A 50 -21.15 -3.09 16.26
N ALA A 51 -21.01 -2.00 17.04
CA ALA A 51 -21.99 -0.91 16.86
C ALA A 51 -21.62 0.55 17.12
N ASP A 52 -20.53 0.92 17.81
CA ASP A 52 -20.29 2.35 18.07
C ASP A 52 -19.12 2.93 17.27
N LYS A 53 -19.39 3.22 15.99
CA LYS A 53 -18.45 3.94 15.11
C LYS A 53 -18.08 5.33 15.66
N ALA A 54 -18.84 5.92 16.59
CA ALA A 54 -18.57 7.25 17.11
C ALA A 54 -17.35 7.31 18.05
N THR A 55 -16.93 6.17 18.60
CA THR A 55 -15.78 6.08 19.52
C THR A 55 -14.48 5.68 18.83
N LEU A 56 -14.55 5.19 17.60
CA LEU A 56 -13.40 4.67 16.86
C LEU A 56 -12.55 5.80 16.28
N VAL A 57 -11.23 5.62 16.34
CA VAL A 57 -10.28 6.51 15.65
C VAL A 57 -10.18 6.15 14.17
N LEU A 58 -9.65 7.09 13.36
CA LEU A 58 -9.59 6.94 11.90
C LEU A 58 -8.91 5.66 11.41
N SER A 59 -7.87 5.18 12.10
CA SER A 59 -7.20 3.92 11.74
C SER A 59 -8.09 2.70 11.96
N GLU A 60 -8.84 2.68 13.06
CA GLU A 60 -9.78 1.60 13.36
C GLU A 60 -10.94 1.61 12.37
N LEU A 61 -11.48 2.78 12.04
CA LEU A 61 -12.49 2.94 10.99
C LEU A 61 -12.00 2.42 9.64
N PHE A 62 -10.73 2.69 9.29
CA PHE A 62 -10.13 2.16 8.08
C PHE A 62 -10.04 0.63 8.11
N PHE A 63 -9.51 0.04 9.19
CA PHE A 63 -9.38 -1.42 9.30
C PHE A 63 -10.74 -2.13 9.33
N LEU A 64 -11.73 -1.52 9.99
CA LEU A 64 -13.11 -2.02 10.02
C LEU A 64 -13.75 -2.04 8.62
N ALA A 65 -13.50 -1.02 7.80
CA ALA A 65 -13.96 -1.01 6.41
C ALA A 65 -13.19 -2.04 5.55
N ALA A 66 -11.88 -2.14 5.77
CA ALA A 66 -10.99 -3.02 5.02
C ALA A 66 -11.22 -4.51 5.28
N ARG A 67 -11.83 -4.90 6.41
CA ARG A 67 -12.05 -6.33 6.76
C ARG A 67 -12.92 -7.10 5.77
N ALA A 68 -13.81 -6.41 5.05
CA ALA A 68 -14.65 -7.02 4.02
C ALA A 68 -13.83 -7.44 2.78
N VAL A 69 -12.58 -6.98 2.68
CA VAL A 69 -11.69 -7.29 1.57
C VAL A 69 -10.88 -8.54 1.92
N PRO A 70 -11.02 -9.65 1.16
CA PRO A 70 -10.24 -10.84 1.40
C PRO A 70 -8.75 -10.57 1.17
N MET A 71 -7.90 -11.08 2.07
CA MET A 71 -6.44 -10.96 1.98
C MET A 71 -5.96 -9.51 1.81
N VAL A 72 -6.60 -8.57 2.53
CA VAL A 72 -6.38 -7.14 2.32
C VAL A 72 -4.93 -6.70 2.56
N LYS A 73 -4.22 -7.35 3.49
CA LYS A 73 -2.79 -7.10 3.74
C LYS A 73 -1.95 -7.44 2.52
N GLU A 74 -2.23 -8.57 1.88
CA GLU A 74 -1.57 -9.03 0.66
C GLU A 74 -1.93 -8.12 -0.52
N LYS A 75 -3.19 -7.70 -0.64
CA LYS A 75 -3.62 -6.75 -1.67
C LYS A 75 -2.95 -5.39 -1.53
N LEU A 76 -2.75 -4.90 -0.31
CA LEU A 76 -1.97 -3.68 -0.05
C LEU A 76 -0.51 -3.82 -0.48
N LYS A 77 0.13 -4.97 -0.18
CA LYS A 77 1.49 -5.26 -0.68
C LYS A 77 1.53 -5.33 -2.21
N CYS A 78 0.52 -5.92 -2.84
CA CYS A 78 0.39 -5.99 -4.29
C CYS A 78 0.23 -4.60 -4.91
N LEU A 79 -0.62 -3.76 -4.33
CA LEU A 79 -0.80 -2.37 -4.76
C LEU A 79 0.50 -1.56 -4.58
N GLN A 80 1.19 -1.71 -3.44
CA GLN A 80 2.50 -1.09 -3.23
C GLN A 80 3.48 -1.48 -4.34
N PHE A 81 3.60 -2.77 -4.64
CA PHE A 81 4.47 -3.27 -5.69
C PHE A 81 4.07 -2.68 -7.05
N LYS A 82 2.77 -2.69 -7.40
CA LYS A 82 2.24 -2.11 -8.65
C LYS A 82 2.64 -0.64 -8.82
N LEU A 83 2.61 0.14 -7.75
CA LEU A 83 2.96 1.58 -7.78
C LEU A 83 4.47 1.83 -7.85
N GLU A 84 5.28 0.98 -7.20
CA GLU A 84 6.75 1.09 -7.24
C GLU A 84 7.35 0.49 -8.51
N PHE A 85 6.63 -0.37 -9.23
CA PHE A 85 7.16 -1.13 -10.35
C PHE A 85 7.74 -0.25 -11.48
N PRO A 86 7.04 0.80 -11.97
CA PRO A 86 7.57 1.63 -13.04
C PRO A 86 8.89 2.31 -12.69
N SER A 87 9.01 2.88 -11.48
CA SER A 87 10.24 3.57 -11.05
C SER A 87 11.40 2.58 -10.93
N ARG A 88 11.15 1.39 -10.36
CA ARG A 88 12.15 0.32 -10.26
C ARG A 88 12.65 -0.15 -11.63
N VAL A 89 11.77 -0.26 -12.62
CA VAL A 89 12.15 -0.60 -13.99
C VAL A 89 13.00 0.51 -14.61
N CYS A 90 12.61 1.78 -14.46
CA CYS A 90 13.38 2.90 -14.98
C CYS A 90 14.78 2.99 -14.34
N GLU A 91 14.86 2.84 -13.02
CA GLU A 91 16.14 2.82 -12.29
C GLU A 91 17.05 1.69 -12.79
N LEU A 92 16.50 0.48 -12.95
CA LEU A 92 17.26 -0.66 -13.46
C LEU A 92 17.77 -0.43 -14.89
N GLN A 93 16.90 0.07 -15.78
CA GLN A 93 17.27 0.40 -17.16
C GLN A 93 18.39 1.45 -17.21
N TYR A 94 18.30 2.47 -16.35
CA TYR A 94 19.32 3.51 -16.26
C TYR A 94 20.67 2.95 -15.81
N VAL A 95 20.69 2.09 -14.78
CA VAL A 95 21.90 1.42 -14.31
C VAL A 95 22.52 0.56 -15.41
N LEU A 96 21.72 -0.23 -16.13
CA LEU A 96 22.20 -1.05 -17.25
C LEU A 96 22.81 -0.19 -18.37
N TYR A 97 22.16 0.93 -18.72
CA TYR A 97 22.67 1.86 -19.71
C TYR A 97 24.04 2.43 -19.33
N LEU A 98 24.22 2.84 -18.07
CA LEU A 98 25.50 3.36 -17.57
C LEU A 98 26.60 2.30 -17.63
N LEU A 99 26.31 1.07 -17.20
CA LEU A 99 27.27 -0.04 -17.22
C LEU A 99 27.72 -0.37 -18.64
N LEU A 100 26.77 -0.55 -19.56
CA LEU A 100 27.07 -0.85 -20.97
C LEU A 100 27.90 0.26 -21.61
N THR A 101 27.52 1.52 -21.40
CA THR A 101 28.24 2.67 -21.96
C THR A 101 29.68 2.75 -21.45
N ASN A 102 29.90 2.51 -20.15
CA ASN A 102 31.23 2.51 -19.56
C ASN A 102 32.08 1.33 -20.04
N MET A 103 31.51 0.14 -20.19
CA MET A 103 32.22 -1.01 -20.76
C MET A 103 32.66 -0.76 -22.21
N PHE A 104 31.81 -0.17 -23.04
CA PHE A 104 32.18 0.19 -24.42
C PHE A 104 33.22 1.32 -24.52
N LYS A 105 33.40 2.12 -23.47
CA LYS A 105 34.50 3.08 -23.38
C LYS A 105 35.81 2.38 -23.01
N LEU A 106 35.79 1.53 -21.99
CA LEU A 106 36.95 0.77 -21.53
C LEU A 106 37.51 -0.21 -22.59
N GLN A 107 36.70 -0.68 -23.53
CA GLN A 107 37.17 -1.52 -24.65
C GLN A 107 37.81 -0.71 -25.80
N ARG A 108 37.73 0.61 -25.78
CA ARG A 108 38.30 1.51 -26.79
C ARG A 108 39.59 2.20 -26.34
N ASP A 109 39.93 2.07 -25.07
CA ASP A 109 41.19 2.52 -24.45
C ASP A 109 42.15 1.33 -24.27
#